data_AF-A0A5N8YBE9-F1
#
_entry.id   AF-A0A5N8YBE9-F1
#
_cell.length_a   1.000
_cell.length_b   1.000
_cell.length_c   1.000
_cell.angle_alpha   90.00
_cell.angle_beta   90.00
_cell.angle_gamma   90.00
#
_symmetry.space_group_name_H-M   'P 1'
#
loop_
_entity.id
_entity.type
_entity.pdbx_description
1 polymer ?
#
loop_
_entity_poly.entity_id
_entity_poly.type
_entity_poly.pdbx_seq_one_letter_code
_entity_poly.pdbx_strand_id
1 'polypeptide(L)' 'MEYLYHNLAKVSRSKPVIALSAGIGTSGRYLLGRVPKRIVALPRSMIDSIGVISMCPVIWGAVGAHWHLYSRSARVIT' A
#
# COMPACT_ATOMS: atom_id res chain seq x y z
N MET A 1 0.72 0.20 8.28
CA MET A 1 1.65 -0.84 7.79
C MET A 1 3.10 -0.56 8.19
N GLU A 2 3.57 0.70 8.13
CA GLU A 2 4.91 1.11 8.58
C GLU A 2 5.28 0.69 10.01
N TYR A 3 4.38 0.90 10.97
CA TYR A 3 4.59 0.47 12.36
C TYR A 3 4.83 -1.04 12.47
N LEU A 4 4.07 -1.84 11.72
CA LEU A 4 4.23 -3.29 11.71
C LEU A 4 5.55 -3.68 11.06
N TYR A 5 5.92 -3.05 9.94
CA TYR A 5 7.21 -3.25 9.28
C TYR A 5 8.39 -3.01 10.24
N HIS A 6 8.40 -1.89 10.96
CA HIS A 6 9.49 -1.56 11.89
C HIS A 6 9.60 -2.53 13.06
N ASN A 7 8.48 -2.93 13.66
CA ASN A 7 8.52 -3.88 14.77
C ASN A 7 8.94 -5.27 14.29
N LEU A 8 8.44 -5.71 13.14
CA LEU A 8 8.85 -6.98 12.54
C LEU A 8 10.35 -6.97 12.20
N ALA A 9 10.87 -5.84 11.70
CA ALA A 9 12.29 -5.67 11.38
C ALA A 9 13.20 -5.67 12.61
N LYS A 10 12.71 -5.21 13.77
CA LYS A 10 13.44 -5.35 15.03
C LYS A 10 13.54 -6.83 15.44
N VAL A 11 12.45 -7.58 15.29
CA VAL A 11 12.42 -9.02 15.61
C VAL A 11 13.29 -9.83 14.64
N SER A 12 13.31 -9.48 13.34
CA SER A 12 14.12 -10.22 12.35
C SER A 12 15.63 -10.11 12.56
N ARG A 13 16.08 -9.11 13.32
CA ARG A 13 17.49 -8.97 13.74
C ARG A 13 17.91 -10.00 14.77
N SER A 14 16.99 -10.43 15.65
CA SER A 14 17.30 -11.36 16.74
C SER A 14 16.83 -12.79 16.47
N LYS A 15 15.81 -12.99 15.63
CA LYS A 15 15.26 -14.32 15.30
C LYS A 15 15.00 -14.43 13.79
N PRO A 16 15.26 -15.60 13.17
CA PRO A 16 14.93 -15.80 11.77
C PRO A 16 13.41 -15.70 11.57
N VAL A 17 12.99 -14.80 10.68
CA VAL A 17 11.59 -14.64 10.27
C VAL A 17 11.45 -15.17 8.85
N ILE A 18 10.38 -15.92 8.60
CA ILE A 18 10.01 -16.46 7.29
C ILE A 18 8.60 -15.97 6.95
N ALA A 19 8.40 -15.43 5.74
CA ALA A 19 7.07 -15.14 5.22
C ALA A 19 6.56 -16.31 4.38
N LEU A 20 5.32 -16.75 4.64
CA LEU A 20 4.60 -17.73 3.84
C LEU A 20 3.38 -17.06 3.17
N SER A 21 3.33 -17.10 1.84
CA SER A 21 2.15 -16.70 1.07
C SER A 21 1.37 -17.95 0.65
N ALA A 22 0.22 -18.18 1.29
CA ALA A 22 -0.64 -19.35 1.07
C ALA A 22 -2.02 -18.99 0.48
N GLY A 23 -2.10 -17.88 -0.27
CA GLY A 23 -3.35 -17.39 -0.85
C GLY A 23 -3.11 -16.06 -1.54
N ILE A 24 -3.40 -14.95 -0.87
CA ILE A 24 -3.16 -13.61 -1.41
C ILE A 24 -2.08 -12.88 -0.58
N GLY A 25 -1.07 -12.39 -1.26
CA GLY A 25 0.07 -11.64 -0.73
C GLY A 25 0.26 -10.30 -1.46
N THR A 26 -0.73 -9.40 -1.38
CA THR A 26 -0.78 -8.15 -2.15
C THR A 26 -0.03 -6.98 -1.49
N SER A 27 0.06 -5.83 -2.17
CA SER A 27 0.60 -4.50 -1.75
C SER A 27 1.14 -4.38 -0.31
N GLY A 28 0.27 -4.36 0.71
CA GLY A 28 0.65 -4.21 2.12
C GLY A 28 1.34 -5.44 2.72
N ARG A 29 0.96 -6.64 2.28
CA ARG A 29 1.62 -7.91 2.66
C ARG A 29 2.97 -8.09 1.97
N TYR A 30 3.10 -7.66 0.71
CA TYR A 30 4.39 -7.65 0.01
C TYR A 30 5.40 -6.75 0.74
N LEU A 31 4.97 -5.58 1.21
CA LEU A 31 5.81 -4.65 1.95
C LEU A 31 6.35 -5.25 3.25
N LEU A 32 5.51 -6.00 3.98
CA LEU A 32 5.93 -6.78 5.16
C LEU A 32 6.78 -8.00 4.78
N GLY A 33 6.53 -8.60 3.62
CA GLY A 33 7.30 -9.71 3.07
C GLY A 33 8.77 -9.38 2.81
N ARG A 34 9.17 -8.11 2.78
CA ARG A 34 10.58 -7.68 2.67
C ARG A 34 11.40 -7.81 3.95
N VAL A 35 10.73 -7.90 5.11
CA VAL A 35 11.41 -8.05 6.42
C VAL A 35 12.07 -9.43 6.63
N PRO A 36 11.42 -10.56 6.32
CA PRO A 36 12.01 -11.88 6.54
C PRO A 36 13.21 -12.18 5.63
N LYS A 37 14.10 -13.08 6.10
CA LYS A 37 15.26 -13.56 5.33
C LYS A 37 14.87 -14.45 4.15
N ARG A 38 13.67 -15.04 4.19
CA ARG A 38 13.15 -15.93 3.16
C ARG A 38 11.65 -15.73 2.98
N ILE A 39 11.23 -15.67 1.73
CA ILE A 39 9.83 -15.64 1.33
C ILE A 39 9.52 -16.98 0.65
N VAL A 40 8.48 -17.65 1.11
CA VAL A 40 7.95 -18.89 0.52
C VAL A 40 6.55 -18.60 0.02
N ALA A 41 6.27 -18.96 -1.22
CA ALA A 41 4.97 -18.77 -1.84
C ALA A 41 4.46 -20.14 -2.33
N LEU A 42 3.21 -20.48 -2.02
CA LEU A 42 2.59 -21.65 -2.61
C LEU A 42 2.34 -21.40 -4.10
N PRO A 43 2.41 -22.41 -4.98
CA PRO A 43 2.23 -22.23 -6.42
C PRO A 43 0.90 -21.57 -6.84
N ARG A 44 -0.14 -21.71 -6.00
CA ARG A 44 -1.46 -21.09 -6.22
C ARG A 44 -1.62 -19.74 -5.54
N SER A 45 -0.56 -19.20 -4.94
CA SER A 45 -0.60 -17.91 -4.27
C SER A 45 -0.41 -16.77 -5.26
N MET A 46 -1.17 -15.69 -5.06
CA MET A 46 -1.10 -14.48 -5.87
C MET A 46 -0.34 -13.40 -5.10
N ILE A 47 0.78 -12.95 -5.65
CA ILE A 47 1.56 -11.80 -5.17
C ILE A 47 1.42 -10.73 -6.23
N ASP A 48 0.72 -9.65 -5.91
CA ASP A 48 0.35 -8.63 -6.91
C ASP A 48 0.04 -7.26 -6.25
N SER A 49 -0.33 -6.27 -7.06
CA SER A 49 -0.68 -4.91 -6.65
C SER A 49 0.47 -4.17 -5.96
N ILE A 50 1.70 -4.29 -6.47
CA ILE A 50 2.83 -3.51 -5.97
C ILE A 50 2.70 -2.07 -6.51
N GLY A 51 2.00 -1.22 -5.75
CA GLY A 51 1.73 0.18 -6.12
C GLY A 51 0.95 0.92 -5.03
N VAL A 52 0.74 2.22 -5.24
CA VAL A 52 -0.03 3.09 -4.33
C VAL A 52 -1.28 3.56 -5.05
N ILE A 53 -2.44 3.44 -4.40
CA ILE A 53 -3.71 3.96 -4.92
C ILE A 53 -3.99 5.29 -4.20
N SER A 54 -4.19 6.35 -4.97
CA SER A 54 -4.85 7.57 -4.53
C SER A 54 -6.16 7.68 -5.27
N MET A 55 -7.28 7.65 -4.54
CA MET A 55 -8.62 7.74 -5.09
C MET A 55 -9.30 8.96 -4.49
N CYS A 56 -9.69 9.91 -5.33
CA CYS A 56 -10.53 11.05 -4.95
C CYS A 56 -11.91 10.84 -5.58
N PRO A 57 -12.91 10.34 -4.83
CA PRO A 57 -14.24 10.13 -5.39
C PRO A 57 -14.87 11.49 -5.72
N VAL A 58 -15.05 11.78 -7.01
CA VAL A 58 -15.78 12.97 -7.48
C VAL A 58 -17.25 12.58 -7.60
N ILE A 59 -18.08 13.16 -6.74
CA ILE A 59 -19.53 12.95 -6.77
C ILE A 59 -20.12 13.98 -7.75
N TRP A 60 -20.10 13.69 -9.05
CA TRP A 60 -20.72 14.56 -10.05
C TRP A 60 -22.21 14.22 -10.14
N GLY A 61 -23.05 14.97 -9.41
CA GLY A 61 -24.51 14.89 -9.55
C GLY A 61 -25.30 14.27 -8.40
N ALA A 62 -24.80 14.31 -7.16
CA ALA A 62 -25.71 14.20 -6.01
C ALA A 62 -26.71 15.38 -6.08
N VAL A 63 -27.97 15.02 -6.32
CA VAL A 63 -29.12 15.87 -6.68
C VAL A 63 -29.14 17.19 -5.87
N GLY A 64 -28.99 18.32 -6.57
CA GLY A 64 -29.31 19.67 -6.05
C GLY A 64 -28.14 20.60 -5.67
N ALA A 65 -26.88 20.18 -5.79
CA ALA A 65 -25.76 21.02 -5.35
C ALA A 65 -25.17 21.91 -6.48
N HIS A 66 -25.20 23.24 -6.29
CA HIS A 66 -24.53 24.23 -7.12
C HIS A 66 -23.10 24.47 -6.59
N TRP A 67 -22.07 24.15 -7.38
CA TRP A 67 -20.67 24.20 -6.95
C TRP A 67 -19.91 25.35 -7.63
N HIS A 68 -19.28 26.21 -6.84
CA HIS A 68 -18.29 27.18 -7.32
C HIS A 68 -16.90 26.76 -6.85
N LEU A 69 -16.08 26.23 -7.75
CA LEU A 69 -14.69 25.87 -7.46
C LEU A 69 -13.78 27.05 -7.80
N TYR A 70 -13.14 27.63 -6.79
CA TYR A 70 -12.08 28.63 -6.99
C TYR A 70 -10.73 28.01 -6.62
N SER A 71 -9.86 27.79 -7.60
CA SER A 71 -8.45 27.45 -7.35
C SER A 71 -7.55 28.60 -7.81
N ARG A 72 -6.68 29.10 -6.93
CA ARG A 72 -5.60 30.00 -7.37
C ARG A 72 -4.56 29.15 -8.11
N SER A 73 -4.38 29.38 -9.42
CA SER A 73 -3.25 28.82 -10.16
C SER A 73 -1.95 29.26 -9.50
N ALA A 74 -1.22 28.32 -8.92
CA ALA A 74 0.17 28.53 -8.58
C ALA A 74 0.92 28.73 -9.91
N ARG A 75 1.41 29.95 -10.16
CA ARG A 75 2.36 30.22 -11.23
C ARG A 75 3.63 29.43 -10.92
N VAL A 76 3.95 28.45 -11.76
CA VAL A 76 5.29 27.87 -11.82
C VAL A 76 6.22 28.98 -12.32
N ILE A 77 7.14 29.41 -11.46
CA ILE A 77 8.24 30.28 -11.84
C ILE A 77 9.35 29.32 -12.29
N THR A 78 9.62 29.30 -13.59
CA THR A 78 10.77 28.62 -14.22
C THR A 78 12.08 29.32 -13.89
#